data_AF-A0A932GMT5-F1
#
_entry.id   AF-A0A932GMT5-F1
#
_cell.length_a   1.000
_cell.length_b   1.000
_cell.length_c   1.000
_cell.angle_alpha   90.00
_cell.angle_beta   90.00
_cell.angle_gamma   90.00
#
_symmetry.space_group_name_H-M   'P 1'
#
loop_
_entity.id
_entity.type
_entity.pdbx_description
1 polymer ?
#
loop_
_entity_poly.entity_id
_entity_poly.type
_entity_poly.pdbx_seq_one_letter_code
_entity_poly.pdbx_strand_id
1 'polypeptide(L)'
;MRIQKIEADNWQQAIRLVKEQMGPNALILSTRRMVRKGGAFGLFGRPFIEVTAALEDRDGGGDLPGKSRRHAAPLGATAPSEEENPLRKEVEELRTSLEHLRRAVREDGAGNLRRGNLFQGATLLASAPFSRRRSCRFPDTRATAWRG
;
A
#
# COMPACT_ATOMS: atom_id res chain seq x y z
N MET A 1 30.62 -9.01 7.88
CA MET A 1 29.31 -8.30 7.78
C MET A 1 28.28 -9.03 8.62
N ARG A 2 27.60 -8.34 9.54
CA ARG A 2 26.59 -8.88 10.47
C ARG A 2 25.23 -8.24 10.23
N ILE A 3 24.16 -9.01 10.05
CA ILE A 3 22.80 -8.48 9.81
C ILE A 3 21.88 -8.92 10.95
N GLN A 4 21.09 -7.99 11.50
CA GLN A 4 20.11 -8.26 12.55
C GLN A 4 18.77 -7.58 12.26
N LYS A 5 17.69 -8.21 12.72
CA LYS A 5 16.33 -7.68 12.67
C LYS A 5 15.94 -7.22 14.07
N ILE A 6 15.45 -6.00 14.18
CA ILE A 6 15.05 -5.38 15.44
C ILE A 6 13.59 -4.99 15.34
N GLU A 7 12.80 -5.45 16.29
CA GLU A 7 11.40 -5.06 16.44
C GLU A 7 11.26 -3.96 17.50
N ALA A 8 10.42 -2.97 17.23
CA ALA A 8 10.12 -1.89 18.17
C ALA A 8 8.69 -1.38 17.97
N ASP A 9 8.11 -0.80 19.02
CA ASP A 9 6.77 -0.21 18.94
C ASP A 9 6.77 1.14 18.20
N ASN A 10 7.90 1.85 18.23
CA ASN A 10 8.07 3.17 17.64
C ASN A 10 9.42 3.25 16.91
N TRP A 11 9.47 4.07 15.85
CA TRP A 11 10.66 4.32 15.05
C TRP A 11 11.84 4.84 15.86
N GLN A 12 11.58 5.78 16.79
CA GLN A 12 12.61 6.33 17.68
C GLN A 12 13.23 5.25 18.58
N GLN A 13 12.38 4.35 19.10
CA GLN A 13 12.82 3.22 19.90
C GLN A 13 13.62 2.24 19.03
N ALA A 14 13.19 1.98 17.79
CA ALA A 14 13.90 1.11 16.86
C ALA A 14 15.34 1.59 16.61
N ILE A 15 15.53 2.88 16.30
CA ILE A 15 16.86 3.46 16.09
C ILE A 15 17.73 3.33 17.35
N ARG A 16 17.14 3.58 18.53
CA ARG A 16 17.87 3.46 19.79
C ARG A 16 18.36 2.03 20.00
N LEU A 17 17.50 1.04 19.78
CA LEU A 17 17.86 -0.38 19.88
C LEU A 17 18.92 -0.78 18.84
N VAL A 18 18.82 -0.31 17.60
CA VAL A 18 19.86 -0.53 16.57
C VAL A 18 21.21 0.00 17.04
N LYS A 19 21.26 1.23 17.54
CA LYS A 19 22.51 1.83 18.02
C LYS A 19 23.08 1.13 19.25
N GLU A 20 22.21 0.68 20.15
CA GLU A 20 22.61 -0.03 21.37
C GLU A 20 23.15 -1.44 21.06
N GLN A 21 22.53 -2.15 20.10
CA GLN A 21 22.90 -3.53 19.76
C GLN A 21 24.02 -3.64 18.72
N MET A 22 24.05 -2.74 17.73
CA MET A 22 24.97 -2.81 16.58
C MET A 22 26.00 -1.69 16.55
N GLY A 23 25.83 -0.66 17.39
CA GLY A 23 26.72 0.50 17.45
C GLY A 23 26.30 1.65 16.54
N PRO A 24 27.00 2.79 16.63
CA PRO A 24 26.68 4.01 15.87
C PRO A 24 26.90 3.86 14.36
N ASN A 25 27.73 2.92 13.94
CA ASN A 25 28.10 2.67 12.55
C ASN A 25 27.18 1.66 11.84
N ALA A 26 26.06 1.30 12.46
CA ALA A 26 25.10 0.37 11.87
C ALA A 26 24.40 0.99 10.65
N LEU A 27 24.34 0.23 9.55
CA LEU A 27 23.66 0.57 8.32
C LEU A 27 22.23 0.01 8.34
N ILE A 28 21.20 0.85 8.22
CA ILE A 28 19.81 0.38 8.14
C ILE A 28 19.50 0.01 6.69
N LEU A 29 19.17 -1.26 6.44
CA LEU A 29 18.87 -1.79 5.12
C LEU A 29 17.40 -1.60 4.73
N SER A 30 16.49 -1.94 5.64
CA SER A 30 15.07 -1.91 5.37
C SER A 30 14.28 -1.65 6.64
N THR A 31 13.17 -0.95 6.48
CA THR A 31 12.23 -0.65 7.54
C THR A 31 10.86 -1.05 7.05
N ARG A 32 10.13 -1.81 7.87
CA ARG A 32 8.78 -2.24 7.55
C ARG A 32 7.90 -2.11 8.76
N ARG A 33 6.77 -1.43 8.59
CA ARG A 33 5.69 -1.43 9.58
C ARG A 33 4.88 -2.71 9.42
N MET A 34 4.75 -3.47 10.49
CA MET A 34 3.99 -4.71 10.55
C MET A 34 2.90 -4.61 11.61
N VAL A 35 1.95 -5.54 11.57
CA VAL A 35 0.91 -5.68 12.58
C VAL A 35 0.99 -7.10 13.09
N ARG A 36 1.15 -7.29 14.41
CA ARG A 36 1.19 -8.63 15.01
C ARG A 36 -0.14 -9.31 14.69
N LYS A 37 -0.12 -10.54 14.19
CA LYS A 37 -1.37 -11.30 14.00
C LYS A 37 -2.00 -11.53 15.37
N GLY A 38 -3.11 -10.86 15.65
CA GLY A 38 -3.86 -11.00 16.89
C GLY A 38 -5.17 -11.78 16.68
N GLY A 39 -5.53 -12.63 17.63
CA GLY A 39 -6.81 -13.37 17.65
C GLY A 39 -6.97 -14.41 16.53
N ALA A 40 -8.14 -15.05 16.49
CA ALA A 40 -8.46 -16.12 15.54
C ALA A 40 -8.60 -15.64 14.06
N PHE A 41 -8.67 -14.34 13.81
CA PHE A 41 -8.90 -13.77 12.46
C PHE A 41 -8.09 -12.50 12.13
N GLY A 42 -7.12 -12.08 12.95
CA GLY A 42 -6.27 -10.93 12.64
C GLY A 42 -6.86 -9.54 12.93
N LEU A 43 -8.05 -9.45 13.57
CA LEU A 43 -8.75 -8.18 13.78
C LEU A 43 -8.22 -7.30 14.93
N PHE A 44 -7.29 -7.77 15.76
CA PHE A 44 -6.81 -7.02 16.95
C PHE A 44 -5.29 -6.93 17.05
N GLY A 45 -4.62 -6.93 15.90
CA GLY A 45 -3.17 -6.86 15.87
C GLY A 45 -2.60 -5.52 16.32
N ARG A 46 -1.56 -5.55 17.17
CA ARG A 46 -0.81 -4.34 17.53
C ARG A 46 0.21 -4.01 16.43
N PRO A 47 0.25 -2.76 15.92
CA PRO A 47 1.27 -2.34 14.97
C PRO A 47 2.65 -2.27 15.66
N PHE A 48 3.68 -2.70 14.94
CA PHE A 48 5.08 -2.60 15.35
C PHE A 48 5.96 -2.34 14.11
N ILE A 49 7.23 -2.02 14.32
CA ILE A 49 8.19 -1.72 13.26
C ILE A 49 9.30 -2.76 13.34
N GLU A 50 9.58 -3.40 12.20
CA GLU A 50 10.74 -4.24 11.99
C GLU A 50 11.80 -3.42 11.23
N VAL A 51 13.01 -3.35 11.78
CA VAL A 51 14.17 -2.70 11.18
C VAL A 51 15.23 -3.75 10.94
N THR A 52 15.65 -3.90 9.69
CA THR A 52 16.80 -4.74 9.33
C THR A 52 18.02 -3.84 9.24
N ALA A 53 19.01 -4.09 10.08
CA ALA A 53 20.27 -3.36 10.12
C ALA A 53 21.46 -4.30 9.88
N ALA A 54 22.53 -3.75 9.31
CA ALA A 54 23.76 -4.44 8.99
C ALA A 54 24.97 -3.67 9.56
N LEU A 55 25.94 -4.38 10.12
CA LEU A 55 27.24 -3.85 10.50
C LEU A 55 28.26 -4.44 9.52
N GLU A 56 28.93 -3.58 8.76
CA GLU A 56 30.01 -3.98 7.88
C GLU A 56 31.33 -3.94 8.67
N ASP A 57 32.05 -5.06 8.71
CA ASP A 57 33.38 -5.15 9.30
C ASP A 57 34.37 -4.55 8.29
N ARG A 58 34.33 -3.23 8.11
CA ARG A 58 35.43 -2.52 7.46
C ARG A 58 36.40 -2.15 8.56
N ASP A 59 37.61 -2.73 8.54
CA ASP A 59 38.73 -2.35 9.39
C ASP A 59 39.23 -0.90 9.16
N GLY A 60 38.44 -0.01 8.55
CA GLY A 60 38.86 1.34 8.17
C GLY A 60 37.78 2.24 7.59
N GLY A 61 36.59 2.34 8.20
CA GLY A 61 35.61 3.33 7.73
C GLY A 61 34.47 3.62 8.69
N GLY A 62 34.64 4.64 9.54
CA GLY A 62 33.50 5.20 10.25
C GLY A 62 33.78 5.96 11.55
N ASP A 63 35.00 6.39 11.85
CA ASP A 63 35.16 7.50 12.80
C ASP A 63 34.76 8.78 12.04
N LEU A 64 33.47 9.12 12.06
CA LEU A 64 33.02 10.46 11.69
C LEU A 64 32.98 11.30 12.97
N PRO A 65 34.03 12.10 13.29
CA PRO A 65 33.91 13.19 14.23
C PRO A 65 33.13 14.33 13.56
N GLY A 66 31.82 14.11 13.39
CA GLY A 66 30.90 15.02 12.72
C GLY A 66 30.25 16.04 13.66
N LYS A 67 30.85 16.32 14.81
CA LYS A 67 30.49 17.49 15.64
C LYS A 67 31.40 18.65 15.28
N SER A 68 31.57 18.94 13.98
CA SER A 68 32.15 20.22 13.57
C SER A 68 31.02 21.22 13.40
N ARG A 69 30.92 22.12 14.38
CA ARG A 69 30.34 23.44 14.23
C ARG A 69 30.78 24.04 12.88
N ARG A 70 29.94 23.93 11.86
CA ARG A 70 29.93 24.85 10.72
C ARG A 70 28.52 25.38 10.51
N HIS A 71 27.96 25.93 11.59
CA HIS A 71 27.14 27.13 11.47
C HIS A 71 28.10 28.32 11.55
N ALA A 72 28.85 28.54 10.48
CA ALA A 72 29.38 29.86 10.16
C ALA A 72 28.66 30.23 8.86
N ALA A 73 27.46 30.80 8.99
CA ALA A 73 26.84 31.50 7.89
C ALA A 73 27.71 32.72 7.57
N PRO A 74 28.04 32.94 6.30
CA PRO A 74 27.51 34.17 5.71
C PRO A 74 27.00 34.01 4.27
N LEU A 75 25.95 34.79 4.00
CA LEU A 75 25.61 35.45 2.73
C LEU A 75 25.38 34.55 1.50
N GLY A 76 24.11 34.29 1.23
CA GLY A 76 23.66 33.71 -0.03
C GLY A 76 22.14 33.49 -0.06
N ALA A 77 21.35 34.47 0.38
CA ALA A 77 19.91 34.44 0.19
C ALA A 77 19.58 34.82 -1.26
N THR A 78 19.74 33.87 -2.18
CA THR A 78 18.97 33.88 -3.42
C THR A 78 17.94 32.78 -3.29
N ALA A 79 16.70 33.18 -3.02
CA ALA A 79 15.54 32.32 -3.02
C ALA A 79 15.53 31.50 -4.33
N PRO A 80 15.37 30.17 -4.27
CA PRO A 80 15.11 29.40 -5.47
C PRO A 80 13.77 29.85 -6.04
N SER A 81 13.85 30.41 -7.23
CA SER A 81 12.77 30.80 -8.11
C SER A 81 11.68 29.73 -8.19
N GLU A 82 10.46 30.23 -8.19
CA GLU A 82 9.16 29.55 -8.13
C GLU A 82 8.83 28.78 -9.41
N GLU A 83 9.78 28.02 -9.95
CA GLU A 83 9.54 27.15 -11.10
C GLU A 83 8.92 25.83 -10.61
N GLU A 84 7.60 25.85 -10.57
CA GLU A 84 6.67 24.71 -10.63
C GLU A 84 7.18 23.41 -10.02
N ASN A 85 7.06 23.27 -8.69
CA ASN A 85 7.25 21.97 -8.06
C ASN A 85 6.04 21.07 -8.42
N PRO A 86 6.16 20.10 -9.34
CA PRO A 86 5.03 19.28 -9.82
C PRO A 86 4.35 18.52 -8.67
N LEU A 87 5.11 18.26 -7.60
CA LEU A 87 4.61 17.61 -6.38
C LEU A 87 3.55 18.46 -5.67
N ARG A 88 3.57 19.79 -5.78
CA ARG A 88 2.54 20.66 -5.18
C ARG A 88 1.20 20.48 -5.88
N LYS A 89 1.21 20.36 -7.22
CA LYS A 89 -0.01 20.09 -8.01
C LYS A 89 -0.58 18.71 -7.67
N GLU A 90 0.28 17.70 -7.59
CA GLU A 90 -0.11 16.33 -7.25
C GLU A 90 -0.68 16.20 -5.82
N VAL A 91 -0.12 16.93 -4.85
CA VAL A 91 -0.64 16.97 -3.47
C VAL A 91 -2.03 17.62 -3.42
N GLU A 92 -2.27 18.69 -4.18
CA GLU A 92 -3.58 19.34 -4.24
C GLU A 92 -4.63 18.47 -4.94
N GLU A 93 -4.24 17.73 -5.98
CA GLU A 93 -5.11 16.76 -6.65
C GLU A 93 -5.49 15.59 -5.73
N LEU A 94 -4.52 15.07 -4.97
CA LEU A 94 -4.76 14.03 -3.96
C LEU A 94 -5.69 14.51 -2.84
N ARG A 95 -5.51 15.75 -2.38
CA ARG A 95 -6.40 16.37 -1.37
C ARG A 95 -7.83 16.47 -1.86
N THR A 96 -8.02 16.91 -3.10
CA THR A 96 -9.34 17.06 -3.72
C THR A 96 -10.04 15.69 -3.87
N SER A 97 -9.30 14.68 -4.33
CA SER A 97 -9.80 13.31 -4.45
C SER A 97 -10.21 12.71 -3.11
N LEU A 98 -9.45 12.98 -2.05
CA LEU A 98 -9.78 12.56 -0.67
C LEU A 98 -11.04 13.24 -0.13
N GLU A 99 -11.24 14.53 -0.41
CA GLU A 99 -12.45 15.24 -0.01
C GLU A 99 -13.70 14.73 -0.75
N HIS A 100 -13.58 14.38 -2.04
CA HIS A 100 -14.66 13.70 -2.77
C HIS A 100 -15.00 12.33 -2.17
N LEU A 101 -14.00 11.52 -1.84
CA LEU A 101 -14.21 10.22 -1.20
C LEU A 101 -14.86 10.39 0.19
N ARG A 102 -14.36 11.34 0.98
CA ARG A 102 -14.91 11.66 2.30
C ARG A 102 -16.36 12.10 2.24
N ARG A 103 -16.73 12.84 1.19
CA ARG A 103 -18.12 13.26 0.95
C ARG A 103 -19.00 12.09 0.55
N ALA A 104 -18.57 11.26 -0.41
CA ALA A 104 -19.31 10.07 -0.83
C ALA A 104 -19.56 9.12 0.35
N VAL A 105 -18.53 8.87 1.18
CA VAL A 105 -18.66 8.05 2.39
C VAL A 105 -19.60 8.67 3.43
N ARG A 106 -19.67 10.01 3.53
CA ARG A 106 -20.63 10.69 4.42
C ARG A 106 -22.07 10.56 3.91
N GLU A 107 -22.26 10.62 2.60
CA GLU A 107 -23.57 10.49 1.96
C GLU A 107 -24.07 9.03 2.01
N ASP A 108 -23.19 8.04 1.85
CA ASP A 108 -23.50 6.60 2.03
C ASP A 108 -23.73 6.21 3.50
N GLY A 109 -23.11 6.93 4.44
CA GLY A 109 -23.29 6.74 5.88
C GLY A 109 -24.66 7.13 6.43
N ALA A 110 -25.46 7.89 5.67
CA ALA A 110 -26.83 8.24 6.05
C ALA A 110 -27.89 7.25 5.50
N GLY A 111 -27.50 6.28 4.66
CA GLY A 111 -28.44 5.46 3.90
C GLY A 111 -28.38 3.95 4.09
N ASN A 112 -27.34 3.38 4.72
CA ASN A 112 -27.17 1.92 4.73
C ASN A 112 -27.25 1.27 6.12
N LEU A 113 -28.40 1.44 6.78
CA LEU A 113 -28.83 0.57 7.87
C LEU A 113 -30.08 -0.23 7.49
N ARG A 114 -30.12 -0.89 6.31
CA ARG A 114 -31.04 -2.03 6.06
C ARG A 114 -30.61 -2.87 4.84
N ARG A 115 -29.96 -4.00 5.12
CA ARG A 115 -30.07 -5.34 4.50
C ARG A 115 -28.73 -6.03 4.71
N GLY A 116 -28.60 -6.89 5.72
CA GLY A 116 -29.24 -8.20 5.66
C GLY A 116 -28.29 -9.13 4.93
N ASN A 117 -27.19 -9.49 5.59
CA ASN A 117 -26.18 -10.39 5.08
C ASN A 117 -26.74 -11.82 5.13
N LEU A 118 -27.50 -12.19 4.09
CA LEU A 118 -27.96 -13.56 3.90
C LEU A 118 -26.86 -14.30 3.14
N PHE A 119 -26.01 -14.97 3.92
CA PHE A 119 -25.45 -16.28 3.63
C PHE A 119 -25.84 -16.83 2.24
N GLN A 120 -24.94 -16.70 1.26
CA GLN A 120 -25.10 -17.42 0.00
C GLN A 120 -24.15 -18.61 0.00
N GLY A 121 -24.63 -19.67 0.66
CA GLY A 121 -24.12 -21.02 0.57
C GLY A 121 -25.32 -21.96 0.53
N ALA A 122 -25.75 -22.37 -0.67
CA ALA A 122 -26.68 -23.49 -0.88
C ALA A 122 -26.69 -23.90 -2.38
N THR A 123 -25.77 -24.80 -2.70
CA THR A 123 -26.00 -26.11 -3.32
C THR A 123 -27.31 -26.36 -4.13
N LEU A 124 -27.11 -26.59 -5.44
CA LEU A 124 -27.66 -27.66 -6.32
C LEU A 124 -29.18 -27.94 -6.47
N LEU A 125 -29.52 -28.21 -7.75
CA LEU A 125 -30.40 -29.24 -8.33
C LEU A 125 -31.85 -28.91 -8.77
N ALA A 126 -32.12 -29.39 -10.00
CA ALA A 126 -33.40 -29.80 -10.59
C ALA A 126 -34.39 -28.68 -10.99
N SER A 127 -35.20 -28.73 -12.04
CA SER A 127 -35.47 -29.68 -13.14
C SER A 127 -36.46 -28.98 -14.11
N ALA A 128 -36.41 -29.39 -15.38
CA ALA A 128 -37.27 -29.16 -16.58
C ALA A 128 -38.81 -28.96 -16.40
N PRO A 129 -39.70 -28.85 -17.44
CA PRO A 129 -39.51 -28.99 -18.91
C PRO A 129 -40.44 -28.11 -19.83
N PHE A 130 -40.41 -28.35 -21.17
CA PHE A 130 -41.55 -28.44 -22.13
C PHE A 130 -42.63 -27.30 -22.17
N SER A 131 -43.11 -26.68 -23.27
CA SER A 131 -43.01 -26.83 -24.73
C SER A 131 -43.86 -25.75 -25.43
N ARG A 132 -43.68 -25.67 -26.77
CA ARG A 132 -44.66 -25.37 -27.85
C ARG A 132 -44.81 -23.95 -28.42
N ARG A 133 -44.38 -23.90 -29.70
CA ARG A 133 -45.06 -23.44 -30.94
C ARG A 133 -45.20 -21.91 -31.12
N ARG A 134 -45.07 -21.32 -32.31
CA ARG A 134 -45.15 -21.81 -33.71
C ARG A 134 -44.63 -20.70 -34.66
N SER A 135 -44.06 -21.12 -35.81
CA SER A 135 -44.05 -20.48 -37.16
C SER A 135 -43.46 -19.06 -37.30
N CYS A 136 -42.54 -18.79 -38.23
CA CYS A 136 -42.68 -18.87 -39.70
C CYS A 136 -41.29 -19.12 -40.33
N ARG A 137 -41.10 -20.17 -41.15
CA ARG A 137 -41.28 -20.23 -42.61
C ARG A 137 -39.96 -19.90 -43.37
N PHE A 138 -39.27 -20.99 -43.74
CA PHE A 138 -38.32 -21.17 -44.85
C PHE A 138 -38.89 -20.65 -46.19
N PRO A 139 -38.10 -20.40 -47.27
CA PRO A 139 -37.04 -21.28 -47.84
C PRO A 139 -35.73 -20.53 -48.20
N ASP A 140 -34.52 -21.12 -48.17
CA ASP A 140 -33.89 -22.15 -49.01
C ASP A 140 -33.81 -21.85 -50.51
N THR A 141 -32.63 -21.39 -50.93
CA THR A 141 -32.02 -21.77 -52.21
C THR A 141 -30.49 -21.79 -52.08
N ARG A 142 -29.96 -23.00 -51.89
CA ARG A 142 -28.85 -23.65 -52.64
C ARG A 142 -27.68 -22.83 -53.23
N ALA A 143 -26.49 -23.40 -52.94
CA ALA A 143 -25.34 -23.64 -53.84
C ALA A 143 -24.45 -22.40 -54.15
N THR A 144 -23.12 -22.47 -54.26
CA THR A 144 -22.21 -23.58 -54.60
C THR A 144 -20.76 -23.17 -54.28
N ALA A 145 -19.95 -24.14 -53.85
CA ALA A 145 -18.56 -24.42 -54.24
C ALA A 145 -17.49 -23.29 -54.40
N TRP A 146 -16.47 -23.38 -53.54
CA TRP A 146 -15.05 -23.66 -53.85
C TRP A 146 -14.28 -22.84 -54.89
N ARG A 147 -13.17 -22.27 -54.38
CA ARG A 147 -11.77 -22.35 -54.89
C ARG A 147 -11.39 -21.46 -56.10
N GLY A 148 -10.34 -20.67 -55.90
CA GLY A 148 -9.62 -19.89 -56.90
C GLY A 148 -8.79 -18.81 -56.23
#